data_AF-A0A1Y2AS04-F1
#
_entry.id   AF-A0A1Y2AS04-F1
#
_cell.length_a   1.000
_cell.length_b   1.000
_cell.length_c   1.000
_cell.angle_alpha   90.00
_cell.angle_beta   90.00
_cell.angle_gamma   90.00
#
_symmetry.space_group_name_H-M   'P 1'
#
loop_
_entity.id
_entity.type
_entity.pdbx_description
1 polymer ?
#
loop_
_entity_poly.entity_id
_entity_poly.type
_entity_poly.pdbx_seq_one_letter_code
_entity_poly.pdbx_strand_id
1 'polypeptide(L)'
;MLAIEQPAEAKQKHEIRLVDDRFETADIVRRFLDAATGKSLPTPQTISLHQLGDSIRFAKKYDCPLICALLLSIFKESLGAVDASGKTHSSSTFFSIAAQLDEPEICSAALKLGIGNFHEHHRQGDNKDRSSIPGRPGFDIIAFPLASFRDLPIDYLWALGRVSLVSGDKAKAEEFKRLIEVAKRTPVAQS
;
A
#
# COMPACT_ATOMS: atom_id res chain seq x y z
N MET A 1 -67.89 -12.56 2.36
CA MET A 1 -66.58 -11.87 2.35
C MET A 1 -65.55 -12.84 1.79
N LEU A 2 -65.17 -12.68 0.53
CA LEU A 2 -64.13 -13.49 -0.11
C LEU A 2 -62.79 -12.85 0.20
N ALA A 3 -61.93 -13.56 0.93
CA ALA A 3 -60.55 -13.15 1.18
C ALA A 3 -59.76 -13.33 -0.12
N ILE A 4 -59.26 -12.21 -0.67
CA ILE A 4 -58.32 -12.22 -1.77
C ILE A 4 -56.94 -12.45 -1.15
N GLU A 5 -56.45 -13.68 -1.20
CA GLU A 5 -55.06 -13.98 -0.86
C GLU A 5 -54.16 -13.32 -1.91
N GLN A 6 -53.45 -12.26 -1.51
CA GLN A 6 -52.43 -11.67 -2.35
C GLN A 6 -51.27 -12.66 -2.50
N PRO A 7 -50.82 -12.97 -3.73
CA PRO A 7 -49.70 -13.87 -3.93
C PRO A 7 -48.42 -13.26 -3.36
N ALA A 8 -47.73 -14.01 -2.50
CA ALA A 8 -46.45 -13.62 -1.94
C ALA A 8 -45.43 -13.42 -3.07
N GLU A 9 -45.03 -12.17 -3.32
CA GLU A 9 -43.97 -11.85 -4.28
C GLU A 9 -42.68 -12.57 -3.88
N ALA A 10 -42.24 -13.48 -4.75
CA ALA A 10 -40.95 -14.16 -4.60
C ALA A 10 -39.84 -13.11 -4.68
N LYS A 11 -39.22 -12.79 -3.55
CA LYS A 11 -38.05 -11.90 -3.48
C LYS A 11 -36.97 -12.44 -4.41
N GLN A 12 -36.75 -11.76 -5.54
CA GLN A 12 -35.62 -12.06 -6.41
C GLN A 12 -34.32 -11.88 -5.61
N LYS A 13 -33.54 -12.96 -5.52
CA LYS A 13 -32.25 -12.94 -4.85
C LYS A 13 -31.24 -12.35 -5.83
N HIS A 14 -30.82 -11.11 -5.61
CA HIS A 14 -29.70 -10.52 -6.34
C HIS A 14 -28.39 -11.03 -5.74
N GLU A 15 -27.57 -11.69 -6.55
CA GLU A 15 -26.24 -12.17 -6.19
C GLU A 15 -25.18 -11.32 -6.89
N ILE A 16 -24.24 -10.75 -6.12
CA ILE A 16 -23.09 -10.02 -6.63
C ILE A 16 -21.85 -10.88 -6.38
N ARG A 17 -21.06 -11.12 -7.43
CA ARG A 17 -19.79 -11.85 -7.34
C ARG A 17 -18.62 -10.88 -7.47
N LEU A 18 -17.75 -10.94 -6.48
CA LEU A 18 -16.45 -10.27 -6.48
C LEU A 18 -15.46 -11.17 -7.23
N VAL A 19 -14.51 -10.57 -7.97
CA VAL A 19 -13.65 -11.27 -8.95
C VAL A 19 -12.15 -11.07 -8.71
N ASP A 20 -11.77 -10.19 -7.79
CA ASP A 20 -10.38 -9.87 -7.48
C ASP A 20 -10.00 -10.38 -6.09
N ASP A 21 -9.50 -11.61 -6.07
CA ASP A 21 -9.19 -12.34 -4.84
C ASP A 21 -8.08 -11.67 -3.99
N ARG A 22 -7.32 -10.72 -4.56
CA ARG A 22 -6.22 -10.07 -3.87
C ARG A 22 -6.69 -9.08 -2.81
N PHE A 23 -7.73 -8.31 -3.11
CA PHE A 23 -8.23 -7.27 -2.21
C PHE A 23 -9.75 -7.28 -2.02
N GLU A 24 -10.51 -8.11 -2.73
CA GLU A 24 -11.95 -8.29 -2.51
C GLU A 24 -12.26 -9.41 -1.52
N THR A 25 -11.48 -9.47 -0.44
CA THR A 25 -11.68 -10.46 0.63
C THR A 25 -12.85 -10.08 1.53
N ALA A 26 -13.42 -11.08 2.22
CA ALA A 26 -14.55 -10.87 3.14
C ALA A 26 -14.25 -9.83 4.23
N ASP A 27 -12.99 -9.76 4.68
CA ASP A 27 -12.57 -8.80 5.70
C ASP A 27 -12.49 -7.37 5.16
N ILE A 28 -12.02 -7.16 3.93
CA ILE A 28 -12.01 -5.85 3.28
C ILE A 28 -13.44 -5.37 3.02
N VAL A 29 -14.30 -6.25 2.52
CA VAL A 29 -15.73 -5.95 2.30
C VAL A 29 -16.41 -5.56 3.62
N ARG A 30 -16.16 -6.30 4.71
CA ARG A 30 -16.74 -5.98 6.03
C ARG A 30 -16.30 -4.60 6.51
N ARG A 31 -15.01 -4.27 6.40
CA ARG A 31 -14.48 -2.95 6.79
C ARG A 31 -15.04 -1.82 5.94
N PHE A 32 -15.17 -2.05 4.64
CA PHE A 32 -15.81 -1.10 3.74
C PHE A 32 -17.26 -0.84 4.15
N LEU A 33 -18.03 -1.88 4.45
CA LEU A 33 -19.41 -1.75 4.94
C LEU A 33 -19.49 -1.04 6.30
N ASP A 34 -18.56 -1.32 7.21
CA ASP A 34 -18.49 -0.65 8.50
C ASP A 34 -18.23 0.86 8.30
N ALA A 35 -17.31 1.25 7.41
CA ALA A 35 -17.09 2.64 7.05
C ALA A 35 -18.32 3.28 6.38
N ALA A 36 -18.97 2.58 5.45
CA ALA A 36 -20.16 3.05 4.75
C ALA A 36 -21.38 3.23 5.66
N THR A 37 -21.48 2.43 6.73
CA THR A 37 -22.59 2.46 7.69
C THR A 37 -22.30 3.34 8.92
N GLY A 38 -21.19 4.08 8.91
CA GLY A 38 -20.83 4.99 10.00
C GLY A 38 -20.43 4.29 11.30
N LYS A 39 -20.03 3.02 11.23
CA LYS A 39 -19.42 2.34 12.37
C LYS A 39 -17.99 2.85 12.58
N SER A 40 -17.40 2.45 13.70
CA SER A 40 -16.01 2.82 14.03
C SER A 40 -15.06 2.46 12.89
N LEU A 41 -14.33 3.46 12.43
CA LEU A 41 -13.29 3.30 11.43
C LEU A 41 -12.07 2.62 12.02
N PRO A 42 -11.26 1.95 11.19
CA PRO A 42 -9.97 1.45 11.63
C PRO A 42 -9.05 2.62 12.02
N THR A 43 -8.29 2.40 13.08
CA THR A 43 -7.18 3.26 13.50
C THR A 43 -5.85 2.63 13.07
N PRO A 44 -4.74 3.40 13.01
CA PRO A 44 -3.41 2.85 12.69
C PRO A 44 -2.99 1.68 13.60
N GLN A 45 -3.54 1.59 14.82
CA GLN A 45 -3.26 0.50 15.76
C GLN A 45 -4.10 -0.76 15.52
N THR A 46 -5.22 -0.67 14.80
CA THR A 46 -6.20 -1.75 14.64
C THR A 46 -6.26 -2.33 13.22
N ILE A 47 -5.51 -1.75 12.28
CA ILE A 47 -5.39 -2.24 10.91
C ILE A 47 -3.92 -2.26 10.47
N SER A 48 -3.54 -3.29 9.73
CA SER A 48 -2.23 -3.27 9.06
C SER A 48 -2.25 -2.32 7.87
N LEU A 49 -1.10 -1.73 7.52
CA LEU A 49 -1.02 -0.83 6.35
C LEU A 49 -1.44 -1.51 5.05
N HIS A 50 -1.12 -2.79 4.87
CA HIS A 50 -1.54 -3.54 3.68
C HIS A 50 -3.06 -3.63 3.58
N GLN A 51 -3.74 -4.00 4.67
CA GLN A 51 -5.21 -4.05 4.71
C GLN A 51 -5.85 -2.68 4.48
N LEU A 52 -5.22 -1.61 4.99
CA LEU A 52 -5.68 -0.24 4.73
C LEU A 52 -5.52 0.13 3.25
N GLY A 53 -4.38 -0.21 2.64
CA GLY A 53 -4.15 -0.05 1.20
C GLY A 53 -5.17 -0.80 0.35
N ASP A 54 -5.44 -2.06 0.68
CA ASP A 54 -6.44 -2.89 -0.02
C ASP A 54 -7.86 -2.33 0.15
N SER A 55 -8.20 -1.79 1.32
CA SER A 55 -9.48 -1.10 1.55
C SER A 55 -9.62 0.16 0.69
N ILE A 56 -8.54 0.92 0.50
CA ILE A 56 -8.53 2.09 -0.39
C ILE A 56 -8.69 1.64 -1.85
N ARG A 57 -8.00 0.59 -2.29
CA ARG A 57 -8.18 0.02 -3.64
C ARG A 57 -9.61 -0.41 -3.89
N PHE A 58 -10.20 -1.10 -2.92
CA PHE A 58 -11.59 -1.52 -2.98
C PHE A 58 -12.51 -0.28 -3.16
N ALA A 59 -12.35 0.75 -2.33
CA ALA A 59 -13.14 1.97 -2.44
C ALA A 59 -12.94 2.70 -3.79
N LYS A 60 -11.72 2.73 -4.34
CA LYS A 60 -11.44 3.27 -5.67
C LYS A 60 -12.11 2.46 -6.79
N LYS A 61 -12.03 1.11 -6.73
CA LYS A 61 -12.61 0.22 -7.74
C LYS A 61 -14.13 0.37 -7.85
N TYR A 62 -14.81 0.55 -6.73
CA TYR A 62 -16.26 0.70 -6.66
C TYR A 62 -16.73 2.16 -6.65
N ASP A 63 -15.88 3.11 -7.07
CA ASP A 63 -16.17 4.54 -7.21
C ASP A 63 -16.85 5.15 -5.96
N CYS A 64 -16.23 4.92 -4.80
CA CYS A 64 -16.70 5.40 -3.51
C CYS A 64 -15.79 6.52 -2.98
N PRO A 65 -15.86 7.75 -3.54
CA PRO A 65 -14.87 8.81 -3.29
C PRO A 65 -14.82 9.28 -1.84
N LEU A 66 -15.97 9.32 -1.14
CA LEU A 66 -16.01 9.75 0.26
C LEU A 66 -15.29 8.77 1.19
N ILE A 67 -15.55 7.47 1.00
CA ILE A 67 -14.89 6.41 1.79
C ILE A 67 -13.40 6.35 1.43
N CYS A 68 -13.07 6.50 0.14
CA CYS A 68 -11.68 6.57 -0.31
C CYS A 68 -10.93 7.73 0.37
N ALA A 69 -11.51 8.94 0.38
CA ALA A 69 -10.90 10.11 1.01
C ALA A 69 -10.69 9.90 2.52
N LEU A 70 -11.67 9.30 3.20
CA LEU A 70 -11.61 8.98 4.62
C LEU A 70 -10.48 7.98 4.94
N LEU A 71 -10.39 6.88 4.20
CA LEU A 71 -9.34 5.88 4.35
C LEU A 71 -7.95 6.43 3.99
N LEU A 72 -7.87 7.31 2.99
CA LEU A 72 -6.64 8.01 2.64
C LEU A 72 -6.18 8.96 3.75
N SER A 73 -7.09 9.66 4.42
CA SER A 73 -6.75 10.48 5.59
C SER A 73 -6.16 9.62 6.72
N ILE A 74 -6.78 8.48 7.03
CA ILE A 74 -6.26 7.53 8.03
C ILE A 74 -4.87 7.02 7.61
N PHE A 75 -4.68 6.73 6.32
CA PHE A 75 -3.39 6.28 5.79
C PHE A 75 -2.32 7.38 5.90
N LYS A 76 -2.67 8.64 5.61
CA LYS A 76 -1.77 9.79 5.81
C LYS A 76 -1.42 9.98 7.28
N GLU A 77 -2.39 9.90 8.19
CA GLU A 77 -2.18 10.03 9.64
C GLU A 77 -1.35 8.88 10.23
N SER A 78 -1.39 7.70 9.62
CA SER A 78 -0.56 6.57 10.04
C SER A 78 0.93 6.76 9.72
N LEU A 79 1.29 7.75 8.89
CA LEU A 79 2.67 8.01 8.52
C LEU A 79 3.50 8.48 9.74
N GLY A 80 4.47 7.66 10.15
CA GLY A 80 5.25 7.89 11.36
C GLY A 80 4.53 7.53 12.66
N ALA A 81 3.29 7.04 12.59
CA ALA A 81 2.59 6.50 13.73
C ALA A 81 3.19 5.15 14.16
N VAL A 82 2.95 4.82 15.43
CA VAL A 82 3.38 3.58 16.05
C VAL A 82 2.22 2.58 16.02
N ASP A 83 2.50 1.35 15.58
CA ASP A 83 1.54 0.26 15.59
C ASP A 83 1.23 -0.24 17.01
N ALA A 84 0.28 -1.16 17.15
CA ALA A 84 -0.06 -1.76 18.45
C ALA A 84 1.11 -2.50 19.13
N SER A 85 2.16 -2.86 18.37
CA SER A 85 3.36 -3.51 18.90
C SER A 85 4.44 -2.50 19.36
N GLY A 86 4.16 -1.20 19.28
CA GLY A 86 5.12 -0.16 19.62
C GLY A 86 6.16 0.07 18.53
N LYS A 87 5.94 -0.42 17.30
CA LYS A 87 6.87 -0.25 16.17
C LYS A 87 6.33 0.75 15.18
N THR A 88 7.22 1.64 14.71
CA THR A 88 6.92 2.49 13.57
C THR A 88 6.88 1.65 12.30
N HIS A 89 5.91 1.94 11.44
CA HIS A 89 5.88 1.31 10.13
C HIS A 89 7.04 1.79 9.26
N SER A 90 7.58 0.91 8.42
CA SER A 90 8.67 1.27 7.52
C SER A 90 8.18 2.28 6.47
N SER A 91 8.96 3.34 6.28
CA SER A 91 8.75 4.33 5.22
C SER A 91 8.71 3.70 3.83
N SER A 92 9.49 2.63 3.60
CA SER A 92 9.49 1.86 2.34
C SER A 92 8.16 1.16 2.07
N THR A 93 7.51 0.63 3.11
CA THR A 93 6.18 0.01 3.02
C THR A 93 5.13 1.05 2.68
N PHE A 94 5.16 2.21 3.36
CA PHE A 94 4.29 3.34 3.04
C PHE A 94 4.43 3.80 1.59
N PHE A 95 5.67 3.99 1.14
CA PHE A 95 5.95 4.39 -0.23
C PHE A 95 5.40 3.38 -1.23
N SER A 96 5.59 2.08 -0.98
CA SER A 96 5.13 1.02 -1.88
C SER A 96 3.61 1.02 -2.02
N ILE A 97 2.89 1.08 -0.90
CA ILE A 97 1.43 1.12 -0.89
C ILE A 97 0.92 2.41 -1.55
N ALA A 98 1.49 3.57 -1.20
CA ALA A 98 1.11 4.85 -1.77
C ALA A 98 1.33 4.91 -3.30
N ALA A 99 2.44 4.34 -3.78
CA ALA A 99 2.73 4.29 -5.21
C ALA A 99 1.73 3.40 -5.95
N GLN A 100 1.35 2.26 -5.37
CA GLN A 100 0.31 1.40 -5.94
C GLN A 100 -1.09 2.02 -5.90
N LEU A 101 -1.32 2.99 -5.02
CA LEU A 101 -2.55 3.77 -4.95
C LEU A 101 -2.52 5.01 -5.84
N ASP A 102 -1.40 5.30 -6.51
CA ASP A 102 -1.17 6.53 -7.28
C ASP A 102 -1.32 7.81 -6.42
N GLU A 103 -0.73 7.79 -5.22
CA GLU A 103 -0.79 8.89 -4.25
C GLU A 103 0.59 9.57 -4.09
N PRO A 104 1.01 10.42 -5.05
CA PRO A 104 2.37 10.98 -5.11
C PRO A 104 2.72 11.86 -3.90
N GLU A 105 1.74 12.54 -3.30
CA GLU A 105 1.95 13.33 -2.08
C GLU A 105 2.41 12.46 -0.90
N ILE A 106 1.78 11.29 -0.75
CA ILE A 106 2.09 10.33 0.31
C ILE A 106 3.45 9.69 0.04
N CYS A 107 3.75 9.35 -1.22
CA CYS A 107 5.08 8.90 -1.62
C CYS A 107 6.17 9.92 -1.25
N SER A 108 5.95 11.20 -1.52
CA SER A 108 6.90 12.26 -1.17
C SER A 108 7.08 12.38 0.35
N ALA A 109 6.00 12.31 1.12
CA ALA A 109 6.06 12.33 2.58
C ALA A 109 6.82 11.12 3.15
N ALA A 110 6.57 9.92 2.61
CA ALA A 110 7.27 8.69 2.99
C ALA A 110 8.77 8.76 2.68
N LEU A 111 9.15 9.32 1.52
CA LEU A 111 10.55 9.55 1.16
C LEU A 111 11.23 10.51 2.15
N LYS A 112 10.59 11.64 2.47
CA LYS A 112 11.12 12.62 3.43
C LYS A 112 11.33 12.00 4.81
N LEU A 113 10.39 11.17 5.28
CA LEU A 113 10.52 10.46 6.56
C LEU A 113 11.71 9.50 6.55
N GLY A 114 11.89 8.71 5.48
CA GLY A 114 13.02 7.78 5.38
C GLY A 114 14.38 8.47 5.24
N ILE A 115 14.46 9.62 4.56
CA ILE A 115 15.69 10.42 4.47
C ILE A 115 16.00 11.12 5.81
N GLY A 116 14.99 11.65 6.49
CA GLY A 116 15.14 12.27 7.80
C GLY A 116 15.72 11.30 8.84
N ASN A 117 15.17 10.09 8.90
CA ASN A 117 15.66 9.04 9.81
C ASN A 117 17.08 8.56 9.47
N PHE A 118 17.49 8.63 8.19
CA PHE A 118 18.83 8.26 7.76
C PHE A 118 19.92 9.15 8.37
N HIS A 119 19.65 10.45 8.56
CA HIS A 119 20.62 11.38 9.15
C HIS A 119 20.80 11.17 10.67
N GLU A 120 19.77 10.70 11.37
CA GLU A 120 19.85 10.46 12.82
C GLU A 120 20.50 9.11 13.15
N HIS A 121 20.19 8.05 12.39
CA HIS A 121 20.73 6.71 12.65
C HIS A 121 22.16 6.47 12.16
N HIS A 122 22.76 7.38 11.39
CA HIS A 122 24.19 7.28 11.07
C HIS A 122 25.14 7.57 12.25
N ARG A 123 24.62 8.10 13.37
CA ARG A 123 25.41 8.31 14.61
C ARG A 123 25.41 7.12 15.57
N GLN A 124 24.52 6.15 15.39
CA GLN A 124 24.47 4.93 16.19
C GLN A 124 24.36 3.76 15.22
N GLY A 125 25.40 2.93 15.12
CA GLY A 125 25.55 1.84 14.15
C GLY A 125 24.54 0.68 14.25
N ASP A 126 23.28 0.97 14.52
CA ASP A 126 22.18 0.04 14.71
C ASP A 126 21.07 0.32 13.69
N ASN A 127 21.47 0.56 12.42
CA ASN A 127 20.56 0.76 11.29
C ASN A 127 19.82 -0.55 11.00
N LYS A 128 18.80 -0.85 11.81
CA LYS A 128 17.81 -1.91 11.63
C LYS A 128 16.66 -1.46 10.73
N ASP A 129 16.87 -0.41 9.95
CA ASP A 129 16.02 -0.14 8.80
C ASP A 129 16.18 -1.31 7.85
N ARG A 130 15.09 -2.07 7.72
CA ARG A 130 14.89 -3.32 6.99
C ARG A 130 15.12 -3.23 5.48
N SER A 131 16.05 -2.39 5.04
CA SER A 131 16.78 -2.61 3.80
C SER A 131 17.46 -3.99 3.88
N SER A 132 17.54 -4.70 2.76
CA SER A 132 18.10 -6.06 2.75
C SER A 132 19.60 -6.08 3.11
N ILE A 133 20.23 -4.91 3.21
CA ILE A 133 21.68 -4.72 3.39
C ILE A 133 21.89 -3.62 4.44
N PRO A 134 22.40 -3.95 5.65
CA PRO A 134 22.70 -2.98 6.70
C PRO A 134 23.57 -1.81 6.20
N GLY A 135 23.25 -0.59 6.63
CA GLY A 135 24.04 0.61 6.32
C GLY A 135 23.74 1.28 4.97
N ARG A 136 22.76 0.76 4.20
CA ARG A 136 22.28 1.43 2.98
C ARG A 136 21.02 2.26 3.25
N PRO A 137 20.80 3.35 2.50
CA PRO A 137 19.57 4.14 2.61
C PRO A 137 18.33 3.24 2.41
N GLY A 138 17.26 3.48 3.18
CA GLY A 138 16.00 2.71 3.06
C GLY A 138 15.34 2.78 1.68
N PHE A 139 15.72 3.77 0.87
CA PHE A 139 15.29 3.94 -0.53
C PHE A 139 16.42 3.73 -1.54
N ASP A 140 17.53 3.08 -1.15
CA ASP A 140 18.50 2.58 -2.14
C ASP A 140 17.83 1.47 -2.93
N ILE A 141 17.65 1.69 -4.23
CA ILE A 141 16.99 0.76 -5.13
C ILE A 141 17.63 -0.62 -5.12
N ILE A 142 18.95 -0.68 -4.93
CA ILE A 142 19.69 -1.95 -4.91
C ILE A 142 19.41 -2.73 -3.62
N ALA A 143 19.07 -2.03 -2.54
CA ALA A 143 18.73 -2.62 -1.26
C ALA A 143 17.21 -2.75 -1.03
N PHE A 144 16.40 -2.35 -2.02
CA PHE A 144 14.95 -2.40 -1.96
C PHE A 144 14.47 -3.86 -2.05
N PRO A 145 13.57 -4.32 -1.16
CA PRO A 145 13.08 -5.69 -1.21
C PRO A 145 12.50 -6.03 -2.59
N LEU A 146 12.96 -7.13 -3.20
CA LEU A 146 12.58 -7.49 -4.57
C LEU A 146 11.06 -7.65 -4.75
N ALA A 147 10.37 -8.16 -3.72
CA ALA A 147 8.91 -8.26 -3.72
C ALA A 147 8.25 -6.87 -3.88
N SER A 148 8.63 -5.92 -3.03
CA SER A 148 8.15 -4.54 -3.10
C SER A 148 8.56 -3.83 -4.39
N PHE A 149 9.76 -4.11 -4.91
CA PHE A 149 10.24 -3.55 -6.18
C PHE A 149 9.36 -3.99 -7.37
N ARG A 150 8.93 -5.25 -7.42
CA ARG A 150 8.07 -5.79 -8.48
C ARG A 150 6.67 -5.20 -8.47
N ASP A 151 6.23 -4.84 -7.28
CA ASP A 151 4.89 -4.36 -6.98
C ASP A 151 4.73 -2.85 -7.24
N LEU A 152 5.82 -2.13 -7.47
CA LEU A 152 5.82 -0.70 -7.76
C LEU A 152 5.50 -0.41 -9.23
N PRO A 153 4.66 0.61 -9.52
CA PRO A 153 4.47 1.07 -10.88
C PRO A 153 5.78 1.60 -11.49
N ILE A 154 5.94 1.41 -12.80
CA ILE A 154 7.18 1.69 -13.52
C ILE A 154 7.62 3.16 -13.40
N ASP A 155 6.68 4.10 -13.35
CA ASP A 155 6.97 5.53 -13.23
C ASP A 155 7.60 5.88 -11.88
N TYR A 156 7.15 5.23 -10.81
CA TYR A 156 7.73 5.38 -9.47
C TYR A 156 9.11 4.70 -9.38
N LEU A 157 9.31 3.57 -10.05
CA LEU A 157 10.63 2.94 -10.18
C LEU A 157 11.62 3.86 -10.89
N TRP A 158 11.21 4.48 -12.00
CA TRP A 158 12.04 5.47 -12.71
C TRP A 158 12.29 6.73 -11.88
N ALA A 159 11.32 7.18 -11.09
CA ALA A 159 11.51 8.31 -10.19
C ALA A 159 12.58 8.00 -9.13
N LEU A 160 12.50 6.85 -8.46
CA LEU A 160 13.54 6.37 -7.54
C LEU A 160 14.89 6.21 -8.25
N GLY A 161 14.85 5.62 -9.45
CA GLY A 161 15.98 5.42 -10.38
C GLY A 161 16.77 6.69 -10.58
N ARG A 162 16.10 7.76 -11.01
CA ARG A 162 16.74 9.05 -11.27
C ARG A 162 17.45 9.58 -10.03
N VAL A 163 16.85 9.52 -8.86
CA VAL A 163 17.49 9.99 -7.62
C VAL A 163 18.76 9.20 -7.30
N SER A 164 18.75 7.89 -7.52
CA SER A 164 19.91 7.03 -7.23
C SER A 164 21.03 7.13 -8.28
N LEU A 165 20.65 7.32 -9.55
CA LEU A 165 21.56 7.30 -10.71
C LEU A 165 22.20 8.66 -11.04
N VAL A 166 21.66 9.77 -10.53
CA VAL A 166 22.29 11.11 -10.64
C VAL A 166 23.69 11.13 -10.00
N SER A 167 24.03 10.15 -9.15
CA SER A 167 25.37 9.97 -8.59
C SER A 167 26.48 9.60 -9.61
N GLY A 168 26.14 9.31 -10.88
CA GLY A 168 27.11 9.01 -11.94
C GLY A 168 27.73 7.61 -11.88
N ASP A 169 27.25 6.76 -10.97
CA ASP A 169 27.74 5.39 -10.80
C ASP A 169 27.17 4.44 -11.87
N LYS A 170 28.00 4.12 -12.88
CA LYS A 170 27.62 3.22 -13.99
C LYS A 170 27.22 1.83 -13.50
N ALA A 171 27.81 1.31 -12.42
CA ALA A 171 27.48 -0.01 -11.92
C ALA A 171 26.05 -0.06 -11.35
N LYS A 172 25.63 1.01 -10.66
CA LYS A 172 24.24 1.14 -10.18
C LYS A 172 23.24 1.26 -11.32
N ALA A 173 23.62 1.96 -12.40
CA ALA A 173 22.77 2.10 -13.59
C ALA A 173 22.51 0.75 -14.27
N GLU A 174 23.54 -0.07 -14.44
CA GLU A 174 23.40 -1.40 -15.03
C GLU A 174 22.63 -2.36 -14.11
N GLU A 175 22.86 -2.33 -12.80
CA GLU A 175 22.09 -3.16 -11.86
C GLU A 175 20.61 -2.75 -11.82
N PHE A 176 20.31 -1.45 -11.88
CA PHE A 176 18.93 -0.98 -11.96
C PHE A 176 18.21 -1.50 -13.22
N LYS A 177 18.86 -1.43 -14.39
CA LYS A 177 18.34 -2.00 -15.63
C LYS A 177 18.11 -3.52 -15.48
N ARG A 178 19.05 -4.23 -14.85
CA ARG A 178 18.93 -5.66 -14.60
C ARG A 178 17.72 -5.98 -13.72
N LEU A 179 17.51 -5.22 -12.65
CA LEU A 179 16.37 -5.39 -11.73
C LEU A 179 15.03 -5.13 -12.43
N ILE A 180 14.93 -4.11 -13.29
CA ILE A 180 13.75 -3.87 -14.12
C ILE A 180 13.46 -5.07 -15.03
N GLU A 181 14.48 -5.61 -15.69
CA GLU A 181 14.32 -6.79 -16.57
C GLU A 181 13.90 -8.05 -15.80
N VAL A 182 14.45 -8.29 -14.60
CA VAL A 182 14.05 -9.40 -13.73
C VAL A 182 12.60 -9.23 -13.26
N ALA A 183 12.22 -8.01 -12.87
CA ALA A 183 10.86 -7.71 -12.42
C ALA A 183 9.81 -7.97 -13.52
N LYS A 184 10.13 -7.63 -14.78
CA LYS A 184 9.25 -7.90 -15.94
C LYS A 184 9.10 -9.40 -16.26
N ARG A 185 10.16 -10.19 -16.08
CA ARG A 185 10.19 -11.61 -16.51
C ARG A 185 9.49 -12.56 -15.56
N THR A 186 9.38 -12.18 -14.29
CA THR A 186 8.76 -13.04 -13.29
C THR A 186 7.26 -12.72 -13.26
N PRO A 187 6.36 -13.62 -13.67
CA PRO A 187 4.93 -13.41 -13.45
C PRO A 187 4.71 -13.24 -11.95
N VAL A 188 3.95 -12.22 -11.56
CA VAL A 188 3.49 -12.07 -10.18
C VAL A 188 2.67 -13.32 -9.90
N ALA A 189 3.17 -14.22 -9.05
CA ALA A 189 2.44 -15.41 -8.67
C ALA A 189 1.06 -14.94 -8.20
N GLN A 190 0.01 -15.42 -8.88
CA GLN A 190 -1.36 -15.25 -8.42
C GLN A 190 -1.50 -16.19 -7.22
N SER A 191 -1.16 -15.69 -6.03
CA SER A 191 -1.29 -16.39 -4.75
C SER A 191 -2.36 -15.72 -3.91
#